data_AF-A0A8S0PIQ5-F1
#
_entry.id   AF-A0A8S0PIQ5-F1
#
_cell.length_a   1.000
_cell.length_b   1.000
_cell.length_c   1.000
_cell.angle_alpha   90.00
_cell.angle_beta   90.00
_cell.angle_gamma   90.00
#
_symmetry.space_group_name_H-M   'P 1'
#
loop_
_entity.id
_entity.type
_entity.pdbx_description
1 polymer ?
#
loop_
_entity_poly.entity_id
_entity_poly.type
_entity_poly.pdbx_seq_one_letter_code
_entity_poly.pdbx_strand_id
1 'polypeptide(L)'
;MVNRFEEYQIDALKSAFEQSQHLTKNKKIELVTATGLDVEQITSWFNRNRAQKRARKSIGDLELTKAELRQALQALREGREREAELQKELQAREKKEAELRAENQDLKHQLAIVGGDSQFDYFLWSSHGPGSTQSNNLPRS
;
A
#
# COMPACT_ATOMS: atom_id res chain seq x y z
N MET A 1 -13.74 40.35 -7.30
CA MET A 1 -12.48 41.09 -7.04
C MET A 1 -12.52 42.35 -7.87
N VAL A 2 -12.41 43.53 -7.27
CA VAL A 2 -12.24 44.77 -8.02
C VAL A 2 -10.93 44.62 -8.81
N ASN A 3 -11.01 44.68 -10.14
CA ASN A 3 -9.84 44.54 -10.97
C ASN A 3 -8.99 45.79 -10.78
N ARG A 4 -7.94 45.69 -9.95
CA ARG A 4 -7.11 46.84 -9.55
C ARG A 4 -6.35 47.46 -10.73
N PHE A 5 -6.29 46.76 -11.85
CA PHE A 5 -5.56 47.11 -13.05
C PHE A 5 -6.45 46.90 -14.28
N GLU A 6 -6.16 47.65 -15.33
CA GLU A 6 -6.80 47.51 -16.64
C GLU A 6 -6.40 46.18 -17.29
N GLU A 7 -7.22 45.70 -18.23
CA GLU A 7 -7.01 44.40 -18.89
C GLU A 7 -5.64 44.32 -19.59
N TYR A 8 -5.26 45.35 -20.35
CA TYR A 8 -3.96 45.41 -21.01
C TYR A 8 -2.78 45.36 -20.03
N GLN A 9 -2.92 45.96 -18.84
CA GLN A 9 -1.89 45.94 -17.80
C GLN A 9 -1.73 44.54 -17.24
N ILE A 10 -2.86 43.86 -16.99
CA ILE A 10 -2.88 42.49 -16.49
C ILE A 10 -2.25 41.54 -17.51
N ASP A 11 -2.57 41.70 -18.79
CA ASP A 11 -2.04 40.82 -19.84
C ASP A 11 -0.55 41.02 -20.07
N ALA A 12 -0.04 42.26 -19.99
CA ALA A 12 1.39 42.54 -19.98
C ALA A 12 2.09 41.88 -18.78
N LEU A 13 1.51 42.00 -17.58
CA LEU A 13 2.05 41.39 -16.35
C LEU A 13 2.04 39.86 -16.41
N LYS A 14 0.95 39.24 -16.89
CA LYS A 14 0.84 37.79 -17.10
C LYS A 14 1.87 37.29 -18.10
N SER A 15 1.96 37.93 -19.26
CA SER A 15 2.92 37.55 -20.32
C SER A 15 4.36 37.60 -19.79
N ALA A 16 4.71 38.65 -19.04
CA ALA A 16 6.03 38.74 -18.42
C ALA A 16 6.25 37.68 -17.32
N PHE A 17 5.22 37.33 -16.54
CA PHE A 17 5.31 36.32 -15.49
C PHE A 17 5.48 34.89 -16.05
N GLU A 18 4.86 34.61 -17.20
CA GLU A 18 5.03 33.35 -17.93
C GLU A 18 6.45 33.20 -18.45
N GLN A 19 7.06 34.28 -18.96
CA GLN A 19 8.46 34.30 -19.37
C GLN A 19 9.41 34.16 -18.17
N SER A 20 9.16 34.90 -17.09
CA SER A 20 9.93 34.80 -15.85
C SER A 20 9.12 35.22 -14.63
N GLN A 21 9.08 34.35 -13.62
CA GLN A 21 8.45 34.65 -12.34
C GLN A 21 9.26 35.61 -11.47
N HIS A 22 10.52 35.85 -11.83
CA HIS A 22 11.47 36.71 -11.12
C HIS A 22 11.88 37.87 -12.03
N LEU A 23 11.45 39.07 -11.69
CA LEU A 23 11.75 40.27 -12.47
C LEU A 23 13.20 40.70 -12.29
N THR A 24 13.91 40.85 -13.41
CA THR A 24 15.18 41.56 -13.48
C THR A 24 14.96 43.07 -13.47
N LYS A 25 16.02 43.86 -13.20
CA LYS A 25 15.92 45.33 -13.19
C LYS A 25 15.42 45.88 -14.52
N ASN A 26 15.96 45.40 -15.64
CA ASN A 26 15.55 45.83 -16.98
C ASN A 26 14.09 45.50 -17.25
N LYS A 27 13.64 44.30 -16.86
CA LYS A 27 12.24 43.89 -17.09
C LYS A 27 11.25 44.69 -16.25
N LYS A 28 11.64 45.15 -15.05
CA LYS A 28 10.84 46.09 -14.27
C LYS A 28 10.66 47.41 -15.01
N ILE A 29 11.73 47.97 -15.57
CA ILE A 29 11.67 49.24 -16.32
C ILE A 29 10.77 49.09 -17.54
N GLU A 30 10.94 48.02 -18.32
CA GLU A 30 10.07 47.72 -19.48
C GLU A 30 8.59 47.64 -19.08
N LEU A 31 8.27 46.97 -17.98
CA LEU A 31 6.90 46.84 -17.50
C LEU A 31 6.31 48.16 -17.01
N VAL A 32 7.09 49.00 -16.32
CA VAL A 32 6.66 50.35 -15.93
C VAL A 32 6.30 51.15 -17.18
N THR A 33 7.17 51.14 -18.20
CA THR A 33 6.91 51.86 -19.45
C THR A 33 5.70 51.31 -20.21
N ALA A 34 5.53 49.99 -20.27
CA ALA A 34 4.45 49.36 -21.03
C ALA A 34 3.08 49.48 -20.33
N THR A 35 3.04 49.49 -19.00
CA THR A 35 1.78 49.44 -18.22
C THR A 35 1.42 50.75 -17.54
N GLY A 36 2.37 51.69 -17.40
CA GLY A 36 2.22 52.91 -16.61
C GLY A 36 2.12 52.66 -15.09
N LEU A 37 2.36 51.43 -14.64
CA LEU A 37 2.29 51.06 -13.23
C LEU A 37 3.59 51.37 -12.51
N ASP A 38 3.48 51.65 -11.20
CA ASP A 38 4.65 51.81 -10.35
C ASP A 38 5.35 50.48 -10.07
N VAL A 39 6.66 50.55 -9.81
CA VAL A 39 7.51 49.40 -9.51
C VAL A 39 7.01 48.61 -8.30
N GLU A 40 6.45 49.27 -7.28
CA GLU A 40 5.89 48.59 -6.11
C GLU A 40 4.63 47.80 -6.47
N GLN A 41 3.77 48.37 -7.32
CA GLN A 41 2.55 47.71 -7.79
C GLN A 41 2.89 46.45 -8.59
N ILE A 42 3.85 46.55 -9.51
CA ILE A 42 4.36 45.43 -10.30
C ILE A 42 4.97 44.38 -9.37
N THR A 43 5.85 44.78 -8.45
CA THR A 43 6.51 43.84 -7.52
C THR A 43 5.50 43.12 -6.62
N SER A 44 4.51 43.84 -6.09
CA SER A 44 3.44 43.29 -5.26
C SER A 44 2.60 42.28 -6.05
N TRP A 45 2.25 42.59 -7.31
CA TRP A 45 1.53 41.65 -8.18
C TRP A 45 2.33 40.38 -8.44
N PHE A 46 3.63 40.48 -8.71
CA PHE A 46 4.52 39.32 -8.89
C PHE A 46 4.65 38.48 -7.61
N ASN A 47 4.78 39.12 -6.45
CA ASN A 47 4.83 38.43 -5.15
C ASN A 47 3.54 37.63 -4.90
N ARG A 48 2.38 38.24 -5.13
CA ARG A 48 1.07 37.58 -4.98
C ARG A 48 0.92 36.40 -5.93
N ASN A 49 1.30 36.54 -7.21
CA ASN A 49 1.22 35.44 -8.16
C ASN A 49 2.16 34.28 -7.81
N ARG A 50 3.38 34.55 -7.33
CA ARG A 50 4.27 33.50 -6.80
C ARG A 50 3.66 32.79 -5.59
N ALA A 51 3.10 33.54 -4.64
CA ALA A 51 2.43 32.96 -3.48
C ALA A 51 1.23 32.09 -3.89
N GLN A 52 0.38 32.58 -4.80
CA GLN A 52 -0.77 31.85 -5.31
C GLN A 52 -0.35 30.57 -6.05
N LYS A 53 0.71 30.63 -6.87
CA LYS A 53 1.25 29.46 -7.57
C LYS A 53 1.74 28.39 -6.58
N ARG A 54 2.47 28.79 -5.54
CA ARG A 54 2.90 27.87 -4.46
C ARG A 54 1.72 27.28 -3.70
N ALA A 55 0.71 28.09 -3.38
CA ALA A 55 -0.49 27.63 -2.71
C ALA A 55 -1.25 26.60 -3.56
N ARG A 56 -1.43 26.85 -4.85
CA ARG A 56 -2.06 25.89 -5.77
C ARG A 56 -1.29 24.58 -5.86
N LYS A 57 0.04 24.64 -5.93
CA LYS A 57 0.88 23.44 -5.90
C LYS A 57 0.69 22.66 -4.59
N SER A 58 0.77 23.33 -3.45
CA SER A 58 0.57 22.72 -2.13
C SER A 58 -0.80 22.08 -1.98
N ILE A 59 -1.86 22.72 -2.47
CA ILE A 59 -3.21 22.15 -2.50
C ILE A 59 -3.24 20.87 -3.35
N GLY A 60 -2.61 20.89 -4.53
CA GLY A 60 -2.50 19.70 -5.38
C GLY A 60 -1.78 18.54 -4.69
N ASP A 61 -0.63 18.82 -4.07
CA ASP A 61 0.16 17.83 -3.31
C ASP A 61 -0.66 17.27 -2.12
N LEU A 62 -1.43 18.13 -1.43
CA LEU A 62 -2.30 17.73 -0.32
C LEU A 62 -3.46 16.84 -0.77
N GLU A 63 -4.09 17.12 -1.92
CA GLU A 63 -5.16 16.27 -2.45
C GLU A 63 -4.62 14.91 -2.94
N LEU A 64 -3.40 14.86 -3.49
CA LEU A 64 -2.75 13.60 -3.84
C LEU A 64 -2.52 12.73 -2.60
N THR A 65 -1.88 13.28 -1.57
CA THR A 65 -1.61 12.55 -0.32
C THR A 65 -2.88 12.09 0.39
N LYS A 66 -3.96 12.89 0.33
CA LYS A 66 -5.28 12.53 0.84
C LYS A 66 -5.90 11.36 0.06
N ALA A 67 -5.74 11.31 -1.26
CA ALA A 67 -6.21 10.20 -2.08
C ALA A 67 -5.44 8.91 -1.76
N GLU A 68 -4.12 8.98 -1.63
CA GLU A 68 -3.27 7.85 -1.23
C GLU A 68 -3.67 7.32 0.16
N LEU A 69 -3.89 8.21 1.13
CA LEU A 69 -4.32 7.81 2.48
C LEU A 69 -5.67 7.10 2.47
N ARG A 70 -6.62 7.58 1.66
CA ARG A 70 -7.93 6.92 1.51
C ARG A 70 -7.81 5.51 0.93
N GLN A 71 -6.95 5.33 -0.08
CA GLN A 71 -6.69 4.01 -0.64
C GLN A 71 -6.03 3.07 0.38
N ALA A 72 -5.04 3.56 1.14
CA ALA A 72 -4.39 2.78 2.18
C ALA A 72 -5.38 2.34 3.28
N LEU A 73 -6.27 3.24 3.72
CA LEU A 73 -7.30 2.91 4.70
C LEU A 73 -8.29 1.85 4.17
N GLN A 74 -8.67 1.95 2.90
CA GLN A 74 -9.54 0.96 2.26
C GLN A 74 -8.86 -0.41 2.18
N ALA A 75 -7.60 -0.47 1.74
CA ALA A 75 -6.83 -1.70 1.67
C ALA A 75 -6.66 -2.36 3.05
N LEU A 76 -6.45 -1.56 4.10
CA LEU A 76 -6.38 -2.06 5.48
C LEU A 76 -7.72 -2.66 5.93
N ARG A 77 -8.83 -2.03 5.59
CA ARG A 77 -10.17 -2.56 5.89
C ARG A 77 -10.40 -3.91 5.20
N GLU A 78 -10.11 -3.98 3.90
CA GLU A 78 -10.22 -5.22 3.12
C GLU A 78 -9.27 -6.31 3.62
N GLY A 79 -8.08 -5.93 4.09
CA GLY A 79 -7.15 -6.85 4.76
C GLY A 79 -7.75 -7.46 6.02
N ARG A 80 -8.33 -6.64 6.90
CA ARG A 80 -8.98 -7.10 8.14
C ARG A 80 -10.18 -8.00 7.86
N GLU A 81 -10.98 -7.67 6.84
CA GLU A 81 -12.14 -8.48 6.45
C GLU A 81 -11.71 -9.87 5.94
N ARG A 82 -10.68 -9.93 5.08
CA ARG A 82 -10.09 -11.19 4.62
C ARG A 82 -9.50 -12.02 5.76
N GLU A 83 -8.80 -11.38 6.68
CA GLU A 83 -8.23 -12.06 7.85
C GLU A 83 -9.33 -12.69 8.72
N ALA A 84 -10.43 -11.96 8.97
CA ALA A 84 -11.55 -12.47 9.73
C ALA A 84 -12.25 -13.66 9.04
N GLU A 85 -12.33 -13.65 7.70
CA GLU A 85 -12.88 -14.76 6.93
C GLU A 85 -11.99 -16.01 7.04
N LEU A 86 -10.67 -15.86 6.89
CA LEU A 86 -9.72 -16.95 7.07
C LEU A 86 -9.76 -17.53 8.49
N GLN A 87 -9.91 -16.68 9.51
CA GLN A 87 -10.07 -17.14 10.89
C GLN A 87 -11.33 -18.00 11.08
N LYS A 88 -12.47 -17.59 10.48
CA LYS A 88 -13.69 -18.41 10.52
C LYS A 88 -13.52 -19.73 9.81
N GLU A 89 -12.86 -19.75 8.65
CA GLU A 89 -12.58 -20.97 7.91
C GLU A 89 -11.68 -21.92 8.71
N LEU A 90 -10.62 -21.39 9.33
CA LEU A 90 -9.73 -22.18 10.20
C LEU A 90 -10.49 -22.80 11.37
N GLN A 91 -11.32 -22.03 12.07
CA GLN A 91 -12.16 -22.55 13.16
C GLN A 91 -13.12 -23.64 12.68
N ALA A 92 -13.68 -23.50 11.48
CA ALA A 92 -14.54 -24.53 10.90
C ALA A 92 -13.76 -25.82 10.58
N ARG A 93 -12.56 -25.69 10.02
CA ARG A 93 -11.66 -26.82 9.74
C ARG A 93 -11.23 -27.53 11.02
N GLU A 94 -10.86 -26.79 12.06
CA GLU A 94 -10.47 -27.33 13.36
C GLU A 94 -11.60 -28.11 14.02
N LYS A 95 -12.84 -27.58 14.00
CA LYS A 95 -14.01 -28.30 14.51
C LYS A 95 -14.24 -29.61 13.77
N LYS A 96 -14.21 -29.57 12.44
CA LYS A 96 -14.35 -30.77 11.60
C LYS A 96 -13.26 -31.80 11.88
N GLU A 97 -12.02 -31.35 12.08
CA GLU A 97 -10.92 -32.24 12.42
C GLU A 97 -11.11 -32.87 13.81
N ALA A 98 -11.60 -32.12 14.79
CA ALA A 98 -11.92 -32.63 16.12
C ALA A 98 -13.03 -33.70 16.07
N GLU A 99 -14.09 -33.47 15.28
CA GLU A 99 -15.15 -34.45 15.03
C GLU A 99 -14.59 -35.74 14.42
N LEU A 100 -13.79 -35.63 13.36
CA LEU A 100 -13.15 -36.79 12.73
C LEU A 100 -12.20 -37.53 13.68
N ARG A 101 -11.48 -36.81 14.54
CA ARG A 101 -10.62 -37.43 15.57
C ARG A 101 -11.45 -38.19 16.60
N ALA A 102 -12.58 -37.65 17.04
CA ALA A 102 -13.48 -38.31 17.98
C ALA A 102 -14.10 -39.58 17.36
N GLU A 103 -14.57 -39.50 16.11
CA GLU A 103 -15.08 -40.66 15.37
C GLU A 103 -13.99 -41.74 15.19
N ASN A 104 -12.77 -41.33 14.82
CA ASN A 104 -11.64 -42.27 14.72
C ASN A 104 -11.30 -42.93 16.06
N GLN A 105 -11.45 -42.24 17.19
CA GLN A 105 -11.26 -42.82 18.51
C GLN A 105 -12.36 -43.83 18.83
N ASP A 106 -13.63 -43.50 18.55
CA ASP A 106 -14.76 -44.41 18.77
C ASP A 106 -14.63 -45.69 17.94
N LEU A 107 -14.31 -45.57 16.64
CA LEU A 107 -14.07 -46.72 15.77
C LEU A 107 -12.93 -47.62 16.28
N LYS A 108 -11.84 -47.03 16.80
CA LYS A 108 -10.75 -47.80 17.43
C LYS A 108 -11.22 -48.56 18.67
N HIS A 109 -12.05 -47.94 19.51
CA HIS A 109 -12.63 -48.62 20.67
C HIS A 109 -13.56 -49.75 20.25
N GLN A 110 -14.43 -49.54 19.25
CA GLN A 110 -15.31 -50.58 18.71
C GLN A 110 -14.51 -51.78 18.16
N LEU A 111 -13.45 -51.52 17.38
CA LEU A 111 -12.57 -52.56 16.85
C LEU A 111 -11.82 -53.33 17.95
N ALA A 112 -11.39 -52.66 19.02
CA ALA A 112 -10.75 -53.32 20.15
C ALA A 112 -11.70 -54.26 20.92
N ILE A 113 -13.00 -53.93 20.97
CA ILE A 113 -14.03 -54.75 21.61
C ILE A 113 -14.40 -55.95 20.74
N VAL A 114 -14.54 -55.76 19.41
CA VAL A 114 -14.82 -56.86 18.46
C VAL A 114 -13.60 -57.78 18.26
N GLY A 115 -12.39 -57.25 18.43
CA GLY A 115 -11.12 -58.00 18.44
C GLY A 115 -10.80 -58.71 19.76
N GLY A 116 -11.75 -58.73 20.71
CA GLY A 116 -11.59 -59.27 22.06
C GLY A 116 -11.21 -60.75 22.18
N ASP A 117 -11.08 -61.49 21.07
CA ASP A 117 -10.61 -62.89 21.08
C ASP A 117 -9.58 -63.20 19.98
N SER A 118 -8.80 -62.21 19.55
CA SER A 118 -7.57 -62.52 18.82
C SER A 118 -6.50 -61.49 19.14
N GLN A 119 -5.52 -61.96 19.91
CA GLN A 119 -4.13 -61.52 19.93
C GLN A 119 -3.66 -61.16 18.52
N PHE A 120 -3.95 -59.93 18.07
CA PHE A 120 -3.43 -59.39 16.82
C PHE A 120 -2.20 -58.58 17.21
N ASP A 121 -1.07 -59.27 17.18
CA ASP A 121 0.24 -58.73 17.50
C ASP A 121 0.47 -57.39 16.77
N TYR A 122 0.76 -56.39 17.57
CA TYR A 122 1.29 -55.09 17.18
C TYR A 122 2.70 -55.29 16.56
N PHE A 123 2.78 -55.86 15.35
CA PHE A 123 4.06 -56.08 14.65
C PHE A 123 4.04 -55.68 13.17
N LEU A 124 3.00 -54.96 12.71
CA LEU A 124 2.80 -54.66 11.29
C LEU A 124 2.65 -53.17 10.94
N TRP A 125 3.13 -52.24 11.78
CA TRP A 125 3.34 -50.85 11.36
C TRP A 125 4.80 -50.34 11.48
N SER A 126 5.76 -51.20 11.84
CA SER A 126 7.19 -50.81 11.90
C SER A 126 8.04 -51.29 10.71
N SER A 127 7.45 -51.71 9.61
CA SER A 127 8.19 -52.33 8.50
C SER A 127 7.76 -51.85 7.12
N HIS A 128 7.87 -50.53 6.88
CA HIS A 128 8.14 -50.00 5.54
C HIS A 128 9.20 -48.90 5.62
N GLY A 129 10.45 -49.35 5.68
CA GLY A 129 11.60 -48.55 5.30
C GLY A 129 12.75 -49.44 4.85
N PRO A 130 12.78 -49.92 3.58
CA PRO A 130 13.98 -50.49 3.01
C PRO A 130 14.70 -49.40 2.22
N GLY A 131 15.74 -48.83 2.84
CA GLY A 131 16.66 -47.88 2.22
C GLY A 131 18.10 -48.16 2.63
N SER A 132 18.47 -49.43 2.81
CA SER A 132 19.84 -49.84 3.11
C SER A 132 20.55 -50.22 1.81
N THR A 133 21.20 -49.25 1.15
CA THR A 133 22.24 -49.55 0.16
C THR A 133 23.56 -49.69 0.92
N GLN A 134 23.96 -50.93 1.19
CA GLN A 134 25.31 -51.26 1.62
C GLN A 134 26.16 -51.44 0.37
N SER A 135 27.18 -50.59 0.15
CA SER A 135 28.26 -50.91 -0.79
C SER A 135 29.57 -50.19 -0.43
N ASN A 136 30.55 -51.03 -0.09
CA ASN A 136 32.00 -50.88 -0.22
C ASN A 136 32.79 -50.00 0.78
N ASN A 137 33.38 -50.73 1.73
CA ASN A 137 34.70 -50.46 2.30
C ASN A 137 35.82 -50.69 1.26
N LEU A 138 36.86 -49.84 1.28
CA LEU A 138 38.29 -50.20 1.47
C LEU A 138 39.16 -48.91 1.52
N PRO A 139 40.37 -48.94 2.12
CA PRO A 139 40.87 -47.86 2.98
C PRO A 139 42.04 -47.09 2.36
N ARG A 140 42.32 -45.94 3.01
CA ARG A 140 43.54 -45.16 2.83
C ARG A 140 44.79 -45.94 3.22
N SER A 141 45.83 -45.81 2.39
CA SER A 141 47.22 -45.62 2.82
C SER A 141 47.84 -44.57 1.89
#